data_AF-A0A1F2A6V5-F1
#
_entry.id   AF-A0A1F2A6V5-F1
#
_cell.length_a   1.000
_cell.length_b   1.000
_cell.length_c   1.000
_cell.angle_alpha   90.00
_cell.angle_beta   90.00
_cell.angle_gamma   90.00
#
_symmetry.space_group_name_H-M   'P 1'
#
loop_
_entity.id
_entity.type
_entity.pdbx_description
1 polymer ?
#
loop_
_entity_poly.entity_id
_entity_poly.type
_entity_poly.pdbx_seq_one_letter_code
_entity_poly.pdbx_strand_id
1 'polypeptide(L)'
;MAGVRSSARNETRRAVLDAADRLFHERGFQVTTVRGIAQEAGVSAGTVMSVGDKEALLVELFDGLIAERQAHADAQNYAAEVRCGADAVAVVEPFAALFDERRGLAQVYASILVSGRHTSVVFTDLAQRLTTVFQQAIAACGCSNATKVRRRAKALHAAYIGNLFIWAATPEISKQRFLAQLSDIFAAICPHTGGDS
;
A
#
# COMPACT_ATOMS: atom_id res chain seq x y z
N MET A 1 -26.03 24.85 7.81
CA MET A 1 -25.56 24.92 6.40
C MET A 1 -24.12 24.45 6.17
N ALA A 2 -23.23 24.39 7.17
CA ALA A 2 -21.85 23.90 6.96
C ALA A 2 -21.76 22.38 6.73
N GLY A 3 -22.53 21.56 7.45
CA GLY A 3 -22.51 20.09 7.33
C GLY A 3 -23.08 19.52 6.02
N VAL A 4 -24.04 20.22 5.38
CA VAL A 4 -24.62 19.79 4.09
C VAL A 4 -23.62 19.99 2.94
N ARG A 5 -22.85 21.09 2.97
CA ARG A 5 -21.82 21.38 1.95
C ARG A 5 -20.63 20.42 2.04
N SER A 6 -20.26 19.97 3.25
CA SER A 6 -19.23 18.95 3.42
C SER A 6 -19.69 17.57 2.97
N SER A 7 -20.97 17.20 3.18
CA SER A 7 -21.53 15.93 2.69
C SER A 7 -21.53 15.88 1.16
N ALA A 8 -22.10 16.90 0.52
CA ALA A 8 -22.18 16.97 -0.95
C ALA A 8 -20.79 16.95 -1.62
N ARG A 9 -19.79 17.61 -1.01
CA ARG A 9 -18.40 17.57 -1.47
C ARG A 9 -17.79 16.17 -1.35
N ASN A 10 -18.06 15.47 -0.24
CA ASN A 10 -17.58 14.10 -0.04
C ASN A 10 -18.26 13.11 -0.98
N GLU A 11 -19.55 13.25 -1.23
CA GLU A 11 -20.29 12.45 -2.23
C GLU A 11 -19.74 12.66 -3.64
N THR A 12 -19.52 13.91 -4.03
CA THR A 12 -18.90 14.25 -5.33
C THR A 12 -17.51 13.62 -5.45
N ARG A 13 -16.69 13.72 -4.38
CA ARG A 13 -15.35 13.12 -4.35
C ARG A 13 -15.39 11.61 -4.54
N ARG A 14 -16.30 10.91 -3.84
CA ARG A 14 -16.51 9.47 -4.00
C ARG A 14 -16.93 9.11 -5.42
N ALA A 15 -17.92 9.81 -5.98
CA ALA A 15 -18.38 9.55 -7.35
C ALA A 15 -17.25 9.70 -8.39
N VAL A 16 -16.37 10.69 -8.22
CA VAL A 16 -15.19 10.88 -9.08
C VAL A 16 -14.18 9.74 -8.92
N LEU A 17 -13.88 9.32 -7.68
CA LEU A 17 -12.96 8.21 -7.42
C LEU A 17 -13.51 6.87 -7.95
N ASP A 18 -14.79 6.58 -7.74
CA ASP A 18 -15.44 5.36 -8.22
C ASP A 18 -15.46 5.28 -9.75
N ALA A 19 -15.68 6.42 -10.42
CA ALA A 19 -15.57 6.52 -11.87
C ALA A 19 -14.13 6.34 -12.35
N ALA A 20 -13.16 6.95 -11.66
CA ALA A 20 -11.74 6.80 -11.98
C ALA A 20 -11.28 5.35 -11.81
N ASP A 21 -11.64 4.66 -10.72
CA ASP A 21 -11.28 3.26 -10.47
C ASP A 21 -11.79 2.35 -11.59
N ARG A 22 -13.09 2.46 -11.92
CA ARG A 22 -13.70 1.69 -13.00
C ARG A 22 -12.99 1.90 -14.33
N LEU A 23 -12.79 3.16 -14.74
CA LEU A 23 -12.13 3.45 -16.02
C LEU A 23 -10.65 3.05 -16.04
N PHE A 24 -9.91 3.23 -14.94
CA PHE A 24 -8.53 2.77 -14.84
C PHE A 24 -8.43 1.25 -14.93
N HIS A 25 -9.36 0.53 -14.28
CA HIS A 25 -9.39 -0.93 -14.32
C HIS A 25 -9.78 -1.46 -15.70
N GLU A 26 -10.83 -0.92 -16.32
CA GLU A 26 -11.37 -1.40 -17.60
C GLU A 26 -10.50 -1.01 -18.82
N ARG A 27 -9.95 0.20 -18.83
CA ARG A 27 -9.28 0.78 -20.02
C ARG A 27 -7.78 1.02 -19.82
N GLY A 28 -7.30 0.92 -18.59
CA GLY A 28 -5.94 1.30 -18.22
C GLY A 28 -5.76 2.79 -17.97
N PHE A 29 -4.75 3.12 -17.16
CA PHE A 29 -4.47 4.50 -16.75
C PHE A 29 -4.14 5.44 -17.93
N GLN A 30 -3.40 4.96 -18.92
CA GLN A 30 -2.91 5.81 -20.02
C GLN A 30 -4.05 6.32 -20.91
N VAL A 31 -5.00 5.45 -21.23
CA VAL A 31 -6.14 5.76 -22.11
C VAL A 31 -7.19 6.61 -21.40
N THR A 32 -7.34 6.46 -20.09
CA THR A 32 -8.33 7.20 -19.30
C THR A 32 -8.00 8.69 -19.25
N THR A 33 -9.03 9.53 -19.44
CA THR A 33 -8.93 10.99 -19.44
C THR A 33 -9.81 11.61 -18.36
N VAL A 34 -9.45 12.80 -17.88
CA VAL A 34 -10.26 13.58 -16.92
C VAL A 34 -11.68 13.83 -17.44
N ARG A 35 -11.84 14.04 -18.76
CA ARG A 35 -13.16 14.21 -19.38
C ARG A 35 -13.97 12.91 -19.36
N GLY A 36 -13.33 11.77 -19.59
CA GLY A 36 -13.97 10.45 -19.48
C GLY A 36 -14.44 10.18 -18.06
N ILE A 37 -13.60 10.47 -17.06
CA ILE A 37 -13.97 10.35 -15.64
C ILE A 37 -15.15 11.27 -15.31
N ALA A 38 -15.14 12.52 -15.79
CA ALA A 38 -16.22 13.47 -15.56
C ALA A 38 -17.56 12.98 -16.13
N GLN A 39 -17.53 12.43 -17.35
CA GLN A 39 -18.71 11.85 -17.99
C GLN A 39 -19.26 10.66 -17.20
N GLU A 40 -18.38 9.74 -16.78
CA GLU A 40 -18.76 8.55 -16.00
C GLU A 40 -19.29 8.90 -14.61
N ALA A 41 -18.73 9.94 -13.97
CA ALA A 41 -19.18 10.42 -12.66
C ALA A 41 -20.42 11.33 -12.72
N GLY A 42 -20.87 11.75 -13.91
CA GLY A 42 -21.97 12.70 -14.07
C GLY A 42 -21.65 14.13 -13.58
N VAL A 43 -20.38 14.54 -13.64
CA VAL A 43 -19.91 15.85 -13.17
C VAL A 43 -19.15 16.62 -14.25
N SER A 44 -18.77 17.88 -13.99
CA SER A 44 -17.94 18.64 -14.91
C SER A 44 -16.45 18.25 -14.82
N ALA A 45 -15.69 18.44 -15.89
CA ALA A 45 -14.24 18.24 -15.84
C ALA A 45 -13.56 19.15 -14.80
N GLY A 46 -14.07 20.37 -14.58
CA GLY A 46 -13.59 21.26 -13.53
C GLY A 46 -13.86 20.70 -12.13
N THR A 47 -14.97 20.00 -11.94
CA THR A 47 -15.28 19.29 -10.70
C THR A 47 -14.29 18.16 -10.45
N VAL A 48 -13.95 17.36 -11.46
CA VAL A 48 -12.91 16.32 -11.35
C VAL A 48 -11.57 16.95 -10.96
N MET A 49 -11.13 18.00 -11.66
CA MET A 49 -9.87 18.70 -11.35
C MET A 49 -9.86 19.32 -9.94
N SER A 50 -11.03 19.68 -9.38
CA SER A 50 -11.13 20.15 -8.00
C SER A 50 -10.96 19.03 -6.96
N VAL A 51 -11.19 17.77 -7.35
CA VAL A 51 -10.90 16.58 -6.54
C VAL A 51 -9.41 16.26 -6.61
N GLY A 52 -8.86 16.23 -7.83
CA GLY A 52 -7.45 15.98 -8.12
C GLY A 52 -7.21 15.78 -9.63
N ASP A 53 -5.95 15.90 -10.07
CA ASP A 53 -5.57 15.46 -11.41
C ASP A 53 -5.57 13.93 -11.52
N LYS A 54 -5.35 13.40 -12.74
CA LYS A 54 -5.42 11.97 -13.01
C LYS A 54 -4.45 11.14 -12.15
N GLU A 55 -3.24 11.67 -11.89
CA GLU A 55 -2.23 10.99 -11.07
C GLU A 55 -2.62 11.00 -9.59
N ALA A 56 -3.09 12.14 -9.08
CA ALA A 56 -3.60 12.27 -7.72
C ALA A 56 -4.78 11.33 -7.45
N LEU A 57 -5.70 11.17 -8.41
CA LEU A 57 -6.81 10.22 -8.29
C LEU A 57 -6.31 8.78 -8.17
N LEU A 58 -5.30 8.37 -8.96
CA LEU A 58 -4.74 7.03 -8.85
C LEU A 58 -4.05 6.80 -7.49
N VAL A 59 -3.31 7.80 -7.00
CA VAL A 59 -2.67 7.72 -5.68
C VAL A 59 -3.71 7.58 -4.58
N GLU A 60 -4.77 8.37 -4.60
CA GLU A 60 -5.85 8.31 -3.62
C GLU A 60 -6.60 6.98 -3.65
N LEU A 61 -6.81 6.40 -4.83
CA LEU A 61 -7.40 5.06 -4.96
C LEU A 61 -6.54 3.98 -4.29
N PHE A 62 -5.23 3.97 -4.55
CA PHE A 62 -4.34 3.01 -3.90
C PHE A 62 -4.26 3.23 -2.38
N ASP A 63 -4.23 4.49 -1.93
CA ASP A 63 -4.24 4.81 -0.50
C ASP A 63 -5.51 4.25 0.18
N GLY A 64 -6.67 4.36 -0.47
CA GLY A 64 -7.93 3.79 0.00
C GLY A 64 -7.90 2.25 0.06
N LEU A 65 -7.44 1.60 -1.01
CA LEU A 65 -7.35 0.13 -1.09
C LEU A 65 -6.37 -0.44 -0.04
N ILE A 66 -5.24 0.23 0.19
CA ILE A 66 -4.26 -0.16 1.20
C ILE A 66 -4.84 0.06 2.60
N ALA A 67 -5.53 1.18 2.84
CA ALA A 67 -6.19 1.43 4.13
C ALA A 67 -7.28 0.39 4.44
N GLU A 68 -8.07 -0.03 3.44
CA GLU A 68 -9.06 -1.10 3.58
C GLU A 68 -8.39 -2.43 3.94
N ARG A 69 -7.35 -2.85 3.21
CA ARG A 69 -6.60 -4.07 3.52
C ARG A 69 -5.96 -4.02 4.90
N GLN A 70 -5.44 -2.88 5.33
CA GLN A 70 -4.92 -2.69 6.68
C GLN A 70 -6.02 -2.84 7.73
N ALA A 71 -7.21 -2.24 7.51
CA ALA A 71 -8.31 -2.36 8.45
C ALA A 71 -8.79 -3.82 8.62
N HIS A 72 -8.79 -4.60 7.53
CA HIS A 72 -9.05 -6.03 7.60
C HIS A 72 -7.96 -6.79 8.37
N ALA A 73 -6.68 -6.51 8.12
CA ALA A 73 -5.58 -7.14 8.84
C ALA A 73 -5.60 -6.81 10.35
N ASP A 74 -5.92 -5.56 10.70
CA ASP A 74 -6.09 -5.11 12.09
C ASP A 74 -7.25 -5.84 12.77
N ALA A 75 -8.40 -6.00 12.09
CA ALA A 75 -9.58 -6.70 12.60
C ALA A 75 -9.33 -8.20 12.83
N GLN A 76 -8.47 -8.81 12.03
CA GLN A 76 -8.05 -10.21 12.19
C GLN A 76 -6.96 -10.38 13.26
N ASN A 77 -6.60 -9.32 14.00
CA ASN A 77 -5.55 -9.32 15.03
C ASN A 77 -4.22 -9.90 14.54
N TYR A 78 -3.89 -9.67 13.27
CA TYR A 78 -2.70 -10.25 12.66
C TYR A 78 -1.43 -9.94 13.48
N ALA A 79 -1.36 -8.73 14.05
CA ALA A 79 -0.29 -8.26 14.93
C ALA A 79 -0.13 -9.03 16.26
N ALA A 80 -1.20 -9.62 16.79
CA ALA A 80 -1.18 -10.36 18.06
C ALA A 80 -0.71 -11.82 17.89
N GLU A 81 -0.81 -12.36 16.68
CA GLU A 81 -0.44 -13.75 16.37
C GLU A 81 0.96 -13.91 15.77
N VAL A 82 1.68 -12.79 15.52
CA VAL A 82 3.03 -12.83 14.95
C VAL A 82 4.03 -13.41 15.97
N ARG A 83 4.55 -14.62 15.69
CA ARG A 83 5.48 -15.34 16.58
C ARG A 83 6.92 -15.22 16.10
N CYS A 84 7.23 -15.40 14.81
CA CYS A 84 8.47 -14.94 14.15
C CYS A 84 8.55 -15.30 12.64
N GLY A 85 9.42 -14.62 11.87
CA GLY A 85 9.88 -15.08 10.54
C GLY A 85 8.78 -15.07 9.47
N ALA A 86 8.32 -16.26 9.06
CA ALA A 86 7.23 -16.46 8.10
C ALA A 86 5.96 -15.65 8.45
N ASP A 87 5.74 -15.42 9.75
CA ASP A 87 4.63 -14.60 10.23
C ASP A 87 4.75 -13.13 9.78
N ALA A 88 5.96 -12.59 9.66
CA ALA A 88 6.20 -11.22 9.21
C ALA A 88 5.96 -11.05 7.71
N VAL A 89 6.22 -12.07 6.89
CA VAL A 89 5.85 -12.06 5.46
C VAL A 89 4.33 -12.08 5.30
N ALA A 90 3.65 -12.86 6.13
CA ALA A 90 2.21 -12.94 6.04
C ALA A 90 1.48 -11.68 6.58
N VAL A 91 2.16 -10.80 7.34
CA VAL A 91 1.69 -9.40 7.59
C VAL A 91 1.53 -8.62 6.28
N VAL A 92 2.48 -8.80 5.35
CA VAL A 92 2.56 -8.00 4.13
C VAL A 92 1.93 -8.67 2.91
N GLU A 93 1.61 -9.96 2.99
CA GLU A 93 1.02 -10.75 1.91
C GLU A 93 -0.28 -10.13 1.34
N PRO A 94 -1.25 -9.65 2.16
CA PRO A 94 -2.48 -9.08 1.62
C PRO A 94 -2.25 -7.83 0.76
N PHE A 95 -1.18 -7.08 1.05
CA PHE A 95 -0.77 -5.91 0.28
C PHE A 95 -0.04 -6.32 -1.00
N ALA A 96 0.81 -7.34 -0.94
CA ALA A 96 1.40 -7.93 -2.13
C ALA A 96 0.32 -8.45 -3.09
N ALA A 97 -0.74 -9.09 -2.56
CA ALA A 97 -1.88 -9.55 -3.34
C ALA A 97 -2.60 -8.39 -4.04
N LEU A 98 -2.87 -7.28 -3.34
CA LEU A 98 -3.45 -6.07 -3.95
C LEU A 98 -2.62 -5.56 -5.14
N PHE A 99 -1.30 -5.52 -5.00
CA PHE A 99 -0.41 -5.08 -6.07
C PHE A 99 -0.39 -6.06 -7.26
N ASP A 100 -0.50 -7.36 -7.00
CA ASP A 100 -0.59 -8.39 -8.04
C ASP A 100 -1.91 -8.30 -8.83
N GLU A 101 -3.04 -8.20 -8.10
CA GLU A 101 -4.40 -8.09 -8.65
C GLU A 101 -4.55 -6.89 -9.60
N ARG A 102 -3.80 -5.81 -9.34
CA ARG A 102 -3.86 -4.54 -10.08
C ARG A 102 -2.51 -4.17 -10.70
N ARG A 103 -1.70 -5.14 -11.12
CA ARG A 103 -0.28 -4.97 -11.51
C ARG A 103 -0.01 -3.78 -12.45
N GLY A 104 -0.80 -3.63 -13.53
CA GLY A 104 -0.61 -2.51 -14.46
C GLY A 104 -0.81 -1.13 -13.82
N LEU A 105 -1.78 -1.01 -12.90
CA LEU A 105 -2.01 0.22 -12.14
C LEU A 105 -0.99 0.40 -11.02
N ALA A 106 -0.56 -0.69 -10.38
CA ALA A 106 0.46 -0.67 -9.33
C ALA A 106 1.82 -0.17 -9.87
N GLN A 107 2.17 -0.52 -11.11
CA GLN A 107 3.36 -0.01 -11.78
C GLN A 107 3.28 1.52 -11.98
N VAL A 108 2.14 2.02 -12.46
CA VAL A 108 1.92 3.46 -12.64
C VAL A 108 1.96 4.19 -11.30
N TYR A 109 1.28 3.65 -10.28
CA TYR A 109 1.31 4.17 -8.92
C TYR A 109 2.73 4.28 -8.37
N ALA A 110 3.53 3.21 -8.49
CA ALA A 110 4.94 3.24 -8.08
C ALA A 110 5.75 4.31 -8.84
N SER A 111 5.54 4.45 -10.15
CA SER A 111 6.22 5.48 -10.95
C SER A 111 5.86 6.91 -10.55
N ILE A 112 4.59 7.16 -10.22
CA ILE A 112 4.10 8.47 -9.76
C ILE A 112 4.79 8.84 -8.45
N LEU A 113 4.84 7.92 -7.50
CA LEU A 113 5.43 8.16 -6.18
C LEU A 113 6.94 8.33 -6.24
N VAL A 114 7.64 7.50 -7.03
CA VAL A 114 9.10 7.64 -7.21
C VAL A 114 9.45 8.98 -7.89
N SER A 115 8.58 9.50 -8.75
CA SER A 115 8.81 10.81 -9.37
C SER A 115 8.73 11.99 -8.39
N GLY A 116 8.18 11.78 -7.19
CA GLY A 116 8.03 12.81 -6.15
C GLY A 116 6.97 13.88 -6.47
N ARG A 117 6.20 13.71 -7.56
CA ARG A 117 5.15 14.67 -7.96
C ARG A 117 3.91 14.61 -7.08
N HIS A 118 3.66 13.45 -6.47
CA HIS A 118 2.55 13.23 -5.55
C HIS A 118 3.04 12.51 -4.29
N THR A 119 2.34 12.75 -3.19
CA THR A 119 2.57 12.07 -1.91
C THR A 119 1.42 11.13 -1.61
N SER A 120 1.72 10.07 -0.87
CA SER A 120 0.75 9.05 -0.46
C SER A 120 0.74 8.94 1.06
N VAL A 121 -0.46 8.79 1.63
CA VAL A 121 -0.65 8.55 3.07
C VAL A 121 -0.07 7.20 3.48
N VAL A 122 0.10 6.27 2.53
CA VAL A 122 0.79 4.99 2.74
C VAL A 122 2.21 5.21 3.23
N PHE A 123 2.89 6.22 2.70
CA PHE A 123 4.27 6.57 3.06
C PHE A 123 4.38 7.34 4.38
N THR A 124 3.26 7.78 4.96
CA THR A 124 3.24 8.47 6.26
C THR A 124 2.60 7.60 7.34
N ASP A 125 1.27 7.56 7.43
CA ASP A 125 0.55 7.06 8.60
C ASP A 125 0.46 5.53 8.59
N LEU A 126 0.22 4.93 7.42
CA LEU A 126 0.20 3.46 7.30
C LEU A 126 1.60 2.87 7.45
N ALA A 127 2.64 3.56 6.97
CA ALA A 127 4.03 3.19 7.20
C ALA A 127 4.38 3.10 8.70
N GLN A 128 3.85 4.00 9.52
CA GLN A 128 4.02 3.93 10.97
C GLN A 128 3.37 2.68 11.57
N ARG A 129 2.16 2.33 11.13
CA ARG A 129 1.46 1.12 11.59
C ARG A 129 2.22 -0.15 11.25
N LEU A 130 2.61 -0.31 9.98
CA LEU A 130 3.38 -1.48 9.54
C LEU A 130 4.74 -1.57 10.26
N THR A 131 5.38 -0.42 10.50
CA THR A 131 6.60 -0.37 11.32
C THR A 131 6.36 -0.86 12.74
N THR A 132 5.23 -0.51 13.38
CA THR A 132 4.88 -1.04 14.71
C THR A 132 4.67 -2.54 14.69
N VAL A 133 4.01 -3.09 13.67
CA VAL A 133 3.84 -4.55 13.53
C VAL A 133 5.21 -5.23 13.38
N PHE A 134 6.13 -4.67 12.59
CA PHE A 134 7.49 -5.19 12.51
C PHE A 134 8.26 -5.09 13.84
N GLN A 135 8.01 -4.06 14.66
CA GLN A 135 8.61 -3.98 16.00
C GLN A 135 8.14 -5.12 16.90
N GLN A 136 6.84 -5.43 16.87
CA GLN A 136 6.27 -6.55 17.63
C GLN A 136 6.84 -7.88 17.15
N ALA A 137 6.90 -8.09 15.82
CA ALA A 137 7.52 -9.27 15.22
C ALA A 137 8.97 -9.45 15.68
N ILE A 138 9.79 -8.39 15.58
CA ILE A 138 11.20 -8.40 16.00
C ILE A 138 11.36 -8.70 17.50
N ALA A 139 10.47 -8.14 18.33
CA ALA A 139 10.49 -8.36 19.77
C ALA A 139 10.14 -9.82 20.11
N ALA A 140 9.11 -10.39 19.46
CA ALA A 140 8.72 -11.78 19.62
C ALA A 140 9.81 -12.75 19.16
N CYS A 141 10.49 -12.43 18.05
CA CYS A 141 11.62 -13.19 17.53
C CYS A 141 12.88 -13.20 18.43
N GLY A 142 12.99 -12.28 19.40
CA GLY A 142 14.20 -12.12 20.23
C GLY A 142 15.45 -11.72 19.45
N CYS A 143 15.33 -11.31 18.19
CA CYS A 143 16.49 -11.08 17.31
C CYS A 143 17.17 -9.71 17.55
N SER A 144 16.57 -8.81 18.35
CA SER A 144 17.08 -7.46 18.61
C SER A 144 16.89 -7.04 20.07
N ASN A 145 17.73 -6.11 20.54
CA ASN A 145 17.54 -5.46 21.84
C ASN A 145 16.58 -4.26 21.76
N ALA A 146 16.03 -3.85 22.90
CA ALA A 146 15.04 -2.76 23.02
C ALA A 146 15.48 -1.45 22.33
N THR A 147 16.78 -1.13 22.37
CA THR A 147 17.35 0.08 21.75
C THR A 147 17.39 0.00 20.23
N LYS A 148 17.53 -1.21 19.66
CA LYS A 148 17.70 -1.45 18.21
C LYS A 148 16.42 -1.91 17.50
N VAL A 149 15.41 -2.38 18.23
CA VAL A 149 14.11 -2.87 17.67
C VAL A 149 13.52 -1.86 16.68
N ARG A 150 13.44 -0.59 17.07
CA ARG A 150 12.90 0.49 16.21
C ARG A 150 13.69 0.67 14.91
N ARG A 151 15.03 0.56 14.97
CA ARG A 151 15.89 0.75 13.79
C ARG A 151 15.74 -0.42 12.81
N ARG A 152 15.67 -1.66 13.33
CA ARG A 152 15.45 -2.85 12.50
C ARG A 152 14.06 -2.88 11.88
N ALA A 153 13.02 -2.49 12.61
CA ALA A 153 11.67 -2.41 12.05
C ALA A 153 11.58 -1.39 10.90
N LYS A 154 12.24 -0.22 11.05
CA LYS A 154 12.36 0.74 9.96
C LYS A 154 13.13 0.19 8.76
N ALA A 155 14.18 -0.61 9.00
CA ALA A 155 14.92 -1.27 7.92
C ALA A 155 14.07 -2.33 7.19
N LEU A 156 13.31 -3.16 7.92
CA LEU A 156 12.34 -4.11 7.33
C LEU A 156 11.29 -3.38 6.49
N HIS A 157 10.72 -2.30 7.02
CA HIS A 157 9.76 -1.48 6.28
C HIS A 157 10.34 -0.90 4.99
N ALA A 158 11.53 -0.28 5.06
CA ALA A 158 12.18 0.27 3.88
C ALA A 158 12.53 -0.82 2.84
N ALA A 159 13.02 -1.97 3.30
CA ALA A 159 13.30 -3.11 2.44
C ALA A 159 12.02 -3.63 1.78
N TYR A 160 10.92 -3.79 2.53
CA TYR A 160 9.63 -4.20 2.00
C TYR A 160 9.12 -3.26 0.91
N ILE A 161 9.03 -1.95 1.19
CA ILE A 161 8.51 -0.98 0.21
C ILE A 161 9.39 -0.92 -1.04
N GLY A 162 10.71 -0.92 -0.88
CA GLY A 162 11.64 -0.92 -2.00
C GLY A 162 11.45 -2.15 -2.89
N ASN A 163 11.37 -3.34 -2.29
CA ASN A 163 11.18 -4.58 -3.02
C ASN A 163 9.78 -4.67 -3.65
N LEU A 164 8.73 -4.21 -2.96
CA LEU A 164 7.36 -4.17 -3.50
C LEU A 164 7.30 -3.34 -4.77
N PHE A 165 7.94 -2.17 -4.78
CA PHE A 165 7.92 -1.27 -5.95
C PHE A 165 8.76 -1.80 -7.11
N ILE A 166 9.94 -2.37 -6.82
CA ILE A 166 10.76 -3.03 -7.83
C ILE A 166 10.00 -4.21 -8.43
N TRP A 167 9.35 -5.02 -7.59
CA TRP A 167 8.55 -6.16 -8.01
C TRP A 167 7.32 -5.76 -8.83
N ALA A 168 6.60 -4.72 -8.41
CA ALA A 168 5.48 -4.17 -9.16
C ALA A 168 5.90 -3.67 -10.55
N ALA A 169 7.14 -3.22 -10.71
CA ALA A 169 7.72 -2.80 -11.97
C ALA A 169 8.37 -3.94 -12.79
N THR A 170 8.48 -5.17 -12.25
CA THR A 170 9.11 -6.34 -12.91
C THR A 170 8.09 -7.49 -13.07
N PRO A 171 7.33 -7.52 -14.18
CA PRO A 171 6.21 -8.44 -14.36
C PRO A 171 6.60 -9.91 -14.44
N GLU A 172 7.87 -10.24 -14.65
CA GLU A 172 8.37 -11.61 -14.80
C GLU A 172 8.47 -12.37 -13.46
N ILE A 173 8.42 -11.65 -12.33
CA ILE A 173 8.57 -12.23 -11.00
C ILE A 173 7.17 -12.50 -10.41
N SER A 174 6.88 -13.77 -10.13
CA SER A 174 5.61 -14.16 -9.49
C SER A 174 5.52 -13.65 -8.05
N LYS A 175 4.29 -13.46 -7.55
CA LYS A 175 4.02 -13.11 -6.14
C LYS A 175 4.71 -14.09 -5.19
N GLN A 176 4.66 -15.39 -5.46
CA GLN A 176 5.27 -16.42 -4.63
C GLN A 176 6.79 -16.25 -4.54
N ARG A 177 7.46 -15.96 -5.67
CA ARG A 177 8.91 -15.72 -5.67
C ARG A 177 9.26 -14.45 -4.91
N PHE A 178 8.47 -13.39 -5.08
CA PHE A 178 8.64 -12.15 -4.33
C PHE A 178 8.50 -12.37 -2.81
N LEU A 179 7.47 -13.07 -2.36
CA LEU A 179 7.26 -13.38 -0.94
C LEU A 179 8.39 -14.24 -0.36
N ALA A 180 8.91 -15.21 -1.15
CA ALA A 180 10.08 -15.99 -0.75
C ALA A 180 11.33 -15.10 -0.57
N GLN A 181 11.59 -14.20 -1.52
CA GLN A 181 12.69 -13.23 -1.42
C GLN A 181 12.54 -12.30 -0.21
N LEU A 182 11.32 -11.85 0.09
CA LEU A 182 11.06 -11.06 1.30
C LEU A 182 11.36 -11.85 2.58
N SER A 183 11.02 -13.14 2.61
CA SER A 183 11.36 -14.02 3.74
C SER A 183 12.87 -14.06 3.98
N ASP A 184 13.67 -14.21 2.91
CA ASP A 184 15.14 -14.23 3.01
C ASP A 184 15.69 -12.89 3.52
N ILE A 185 15.17 -11.76 3.01
CA ILE A 185 15.54 -10.41 3.45
C ILE A 185 15.20 -10.23 4.94
N PHE A 186 14.04 -10.71 5.37
CA PHE A 186 13.60 -10.60 6.75
C PHE A 186 14.49 -11.43 7.68
N ALA A 187 14.84 -12.65 7.28
CA ALA A 187 15.78 -13.50 8.00
C ALA A 187 17.18 -12.86 8.11
N ALA A 188 17.63 -12.15 7.07
CA ALA A 188 18.91 -11.44 7.11
C ALA A 188 18.90 -10.25 8.10
N ILE A 189 17.78 -9.53 8.24
CA ILE A 189 17.64 -8.39 9.15
C ILE A 189 17.33 -8.84 10.60
N CYS A 190 16.63 -9.97 10.75
CA CYS A 190 16.20 -10.56 12.01
C CYS A 190 16.48 -12.07 11.98
N PRO A 191 17.75 -12.50 12.15
CA PRO A 191 18.07 -13.91 12.23
C PRO A 191 17.46 -14.49 13.51
N HIS A 192 16.78 -15.63 13.39
CA HIS A 192 16.27 -16.38 14.53
C HIS A 192 17.46 -16.77 15.42
N THR A 193 17.42 -16.40 16.70
CA THR A 193 18.49 -16.69 17.67
C THR A 193 18.25 -17.98 18.45
N GLY A 194 17.31 -18.85 18.04
CA GLY A 194 17.00 -20.10 18.76
C GLY A 194 17.08 -21.34 17.87
N GLY A 195 18.09 -22.19 18.08
CA GLY A 195 18.01 -23.62 17.78
C GLY A 195 19.19 -24.35 17.13
N ASP A 196 20.45 -23.97 17.34
CA ASP A 196 21.60 -24.89 17.17
C ASP A 196 22.46 -24.82 18.44
N SER A 197 22.01 -25.47 19.52
CA SER A 197 22.78 -26.00 20.67
C SER A 197 21.84 -26.70 21.65
#